data_AF-A0A2E6Q2H5-F1
#
_entry.id   AF-A0A2E6Q2H5-F1
#
_cell.length_a   1.000
_cell.length_b   1.000
_cell.length_c   1.000
_cell.angle_alpha   90.00
_cell.angle_beta   90.00
_cell.angle_gamma   90.00
#
_symmetry.space_group_name_H-M   'P 1'
#
loop_
_entity.id
_entity.type
_entity.pdbx_description
1 polymer ?
#
loop_
_entity_poly.entity_id
_entity_poly.type
_entity_poly.pdbx_seq_one_letter_code
_entity_poly.pdbx_strand_id
1 'polypeptide(L)'
;HKKWANLKDWQYHGSCYGVAPAEQGHLMPTGSWNRQEVTVKGSQVRVVLNGATILDVDLDDVAPKGKTIDGQDHPGLRQKAGHICFCGHGDEVAFRNIRIKKID
;
A
#
# COMPACT_ATOMS: atom_id res chain seq x y z
N HIS A 1 13.54 -4.86 13.85
CA HIS A 1 14.05 -3.55 14.34
C HIS A 1 13.20 -3.13 15.55
N LYS A 2 13.78 -2.70 16.68
CA LYS A 2 13.02 -2.43 17.93
C LYS A 2 11.89 -1.38 17.76
N LYS A 3 12.06 -0.42 16.84
CA LYS A 3 11.05 0.63 16.50
C LYS A 3 9.70 0.06 16.02
N TRP A 4 9.65 -1.18 15.52
CA TRP A 4 8.49 -1.73 14.80
C TRP A 4 7.95 -3.04 15.38
N ALA A 5 8.37 -3.43 16.58
CA ALA A 5 8.09 -4.77 17.13
C ALA A 5 6.60 -5.06 17.40
N ASN A 6 5.76 -4.01 17.50
CA ASN A 6 4.36 -4.12 17.86
C ASN A 6 3.41 -3.76 16.71
N LEU A 7 3.93 -3.64 15.49
CA LEU A 7 3.11 -3.33 14.32
C LEU A 7 2.19 -4.51 13.99
N LYS A 8 0.94 -4.18 13.68
CA LYS A 8 -0.02 -5.10 13.06
C LYS A 8 0.40 -5.40 11.63
N ASP A 9 -0.04 -6.54 11.09
CA ASP A 9 0.40 -7.01 9.78
C ASP A 9 0.10 -6.02 8.64
N TRP A 10 -0.98 -5.24 8.75
CA TRP A 10 -1.38 -4.20 7.79
C TRP A 10 -0.62 -2.87 7.94
N GLN A 11 0.31 -2.76 8.90
CA GLN A 11 1.14 -1.57 9.11
C GLN A 11 2.49 -1.63 8.41
N TYR A 12 2.85 -2.78 7.84
CA TYR A 12 4.11 -2.95 7.12
C TYR A 12 4.01 -2.44 5.68
N HIS A 13 5.16 -2.08 5.13
CA HIS A 13 5.30 -1.51 3.78
C HIS A 13 4.58 -2.34 2.71
N GLY A 14 3.94 -1.65 1.76
CA GLY A 14 3.21 -2.26 0.65
C GLY A 14 1.77 -2.68 0.98
N SER A 15 1.38 -2.69 2.26
CA SER A 15 0.01 -2.98 2.67
C SER A 15 -0.96 -1.90 2.20
N CYS A 16 -2.22 -2.29 1.95
CA CYS A 16 -3.32 -1.34 1.95
C CYS A 16 -3.63 -1.03 3.42
N TYR A 17 -3.10 0.08 3.93
CA TYR A 17 -3.03 0.37 5.35
C TYR A 17 -4.41 0.30 6.03
N GLY A 18 -4.54 -0.55 7.05
CA GLY A 18 -5.79 -0.78 7.77
C GLY A 18 -6.80 -1.70 7.07
N VAL A 19 -6.53 -2.11 5.83
CA VAL A 19 -7.46 -2.85 4.96
C VAL A 19 -6.95 -4.26 4.63
N ALA A 20 -5.71 -4.39 4.15
CA ALA A 20 -5.14 -5.68 3.75
C ALA A 20 -3.62 -5.71 3.93
N PRO A 21 -3.05 -6.76 4.57
CA PRO A 21 -1.62 -6.90 4.76
C PRO A 21 -0.92 -7.32 3.46
N ALA A 22 0.27 -6.76 3.23
CA ALA A 22 1.15 -7.20 2.15
C ALA A 22 2.17 -8.24 2.62
N GLU A 23 2.65 -9.06 1.69
CA GLU A 23 3.78 -9.95 1.89
C GLU A 23 5.06 -9.14 2.20
N GLN A 24 5.80 -9.59 3.21
CA GLN A 24 7.05 -8.96 3.66
C GLN A 24 8.28 -9.67 3.06
N GLY A 25 9.46 -9.08 3.25
CA GLY A 25 10.74 -9.71 2.88
C GLY A 25 11.31 -9.29 1.53
N HIS A 26 10.61 -8.42 0.79
CA HIS A 26 11.03 -7.96 -0.55
C HIS A 26 11.73 -6.59 -0.54
N LEU A 27 11.91 -5.97 0.63
CA LEU A 27 12.59 -4.68 0.78
C LEU A 27 14.10 -4.81 0.65
N MET A 28 14.72 -3.88 -0.08
CA MET A 28 16.16 -3.66 -0.03
C MET A 28 16.57 -3.03 1.31
N PRO A 29 17.85 -3.14 1.72
CA PRO A 29 18.35 -2.48 2.94
C PRO A 29 18.07 -0.98 2.94
N THR A 30 17.83 -0.40 4.12
CA THR A 30 17.63 1.05 4.30
C THR A 30 18.73 1.86 3.64
N GLY A 31 18.37 2.92 2.90
CA GLY A 31 19.28 3.72 2.09
C GLY A 31 19.46 3.22 0.65
N SER A 32 19.01 2.00 0.35
CA SER A 32 18.94 1.49 -1.02
C SER A 32 17.62 1.88 -1.68
N TRP A 33 17.66 2.03 -3.01
CA TRP A 33 16.46 2.30 -3.79
C TRP A 33 15.61 1.05 -3.95
N ASN A 34 14.31 1.18 -3.65
CA ASN A 34 13.29 0.20 -4.00
C ASN A 34 12.53 0.65 -5.26
N ARG A 35 12.04 -0.31 -6.04
CA ARG A 35 11.12 -0.05 -7.16
C ARG A 35 9.74 -0.57 -6.78
N GLN A 36 8.76 0.32 -6.68
CA GLN A 36 7.37 -0.03 -6.41
C GLN A 36 6.48 0.35 -7.58
N GLU A 37 5.54 -0.52 -7.90
CA GLU A 37 4.43 -0.26 -8.82
C GLU A 37 3.11 -0.54 -8.09
N VAL A 38 2.17 0.39 -8.20
CA VAL A 38 0.82 0.26 -7.65
C VAL A 38 -0.16 0.35 -8.81
N THR A 39 -1.00 -0.67 -8.97
CA THR A 39 -2.09 -0.70 -9.95
C THR A 39 -3.42 -0.73 -9.21
N VAL A 40 -4.31 0.19 -9.52
CA VAL A 40 -5.68 0.23 -8.98
C VAL A 40 -6.64 0.17 -10.15
N LYS A 41 -7.34 -0.96 -10.34
CA LYS A 41 -8.28 -1.21 -11.44
C LYS A 41 -9.63 -1.62 -10.89
N GLY A 42 -10.60 -0.70 -10.92
CA GLY A 42 -11.87 -0.93 -10.24
C GLY A 42 -11.63 -1.07 -8.73
N SER A 43 -12.09 -2.19 -8.15
CA SER A 43 -11.82 -2.55 -6.75
C SER A 43 -10.51 -3.32 -6.56
N GLN A 44 -9.87 -3.78 -7.64
CA GLN A 44 -8.60 -4.50 -7.55
C GLN A 44 -7.45 -3.55 -7.23
N VAL A 45 -6.70 -3.86 -6.17
CA VAL A 45 -5.46 -3.18 -5.78
C VAL A 45 -4.32 -4.18 -5.81
N ARG A 46 -3.30 -3.87 -6.62
CA ARG A 46 -2.07 -4.66 -6.72
C ARG A 46 -0.85 -3.80 -6.43
N VAL A 47 0.05 -4.33 -5.60
CA VAL A 47 1.36 -3.73 -5.31
C VAL A 47 2.46 -4.72 -5.69
N VAL A 48 3.39 -4.24 -6.52
CA VAL A 48 4.60 -4.95 -6.90
C VAL A 48 5.81 -4.21 -6.33
N LEU A 49 6.64 -4.89 -5.56
CA LEU A 49 7.87 -4.36 -4.97
C LEU A 49 9.06 -5.17 -5.47
N ASN A 50 10.04 -4.50 -6.07
CA ASN A 50 11.28 -5.10 -6.57
C ASN A 50 11.06 -6.33 -7.48
N GLY A 51 9.94 -6.37 -8.21
CA GLY A 51 9.57 -7.45 -9.12
C GLY A 51 8.65 -8.52 -8.52
N ALA A 52 8.45 -8.54 -7.20
CA ALA A 52 7.52 -9.45 -6.53
C ALA A 52 6.16 -8.78 -6.32
N THR A 53 5.07 -9.48 -6.65
CA THR A 53 3.72 -9.06 -6.23
C THR A 53 3.59 -9.31 -4.73
N ILE A 54 3.44 -8.26 -3.95
CA ILE A 54 3.35 -8.36 -2.48
C ILE A 54 1.92 -8.11 -1.97
N LEU A 55 1.04 -7.54 -2.79
CA LEU A 55 -0.38 -7.40 -2.51
C LEU A 55 -1.14 -7.55 -3.83
N ASP A 56 -2.20 -8.34 -3.83
CA ASP A 56 -3.15 -8.44 -4.93
C ASP A 56 -4.53 -8.79 -4.36
N VAL A 57 -5.37 -7.79 -4.15
CA VAL A 57 -6.64 -7.92 -3.42
C VAL A 57 -7.77 -7.18 -4.11
N ASP A 58 -8.98 -7.72 -4.01
CA ASP A 58 -10.22 -7.00 -4.32
C ASP A 58 -10.74 -6.34 -3.04
N LEU A 59 -10.88 -5.01 -3.05
CA LEU A 59 -11.39 -4.23 -1.92
C LEU A 59 -12.80 -4.63 -1.48
N ASP A 60 -13.64 -5.15 -2.36
CA ASP A 60 -14.98 -5.61 -1.98
C ASP A 60 -14.94 -6.93 -1.19
N ASP A 61 -13.90 -7.75 -1.40
CA ASP A 61 -13.67 -8.99 -0.66
C ASP A 61 -13.01 -8.73 0.70
N VAL A 62 -11.97 -7.87 0.73
CA VAL A 62 -11.20 -7.61 1.97
C VAL A 62 -11.82 -6.53 2.86
N ALA A 63 -12.70 -5.68 2.31
CA ALA A 63 -13.43 -4.66 3.06
C ALA A 63 -14.93 -4.64 2.70
N PRO A 64 -15.65 -5.75 2.97
CA PRO A 64 -17.05 -5.88 2.58
C PRO A 64 -17.90 -4.81 3.28
N LYS A 65 -18.67 -4.07 2.49
CA LYS A 65 -19.48 -2.92 2.97
C LYS A 65 -18.66 -1.84 3.68
N GLY A 66 -17.36 -1.74 3.37
CA GLY A 66 -16.44 -0.77 3.97
C GLY A 66 -15.91 -1.16 5.35
N LYS A 67 -16.18 -2.38 5.82
CA LYS A 67 -15.64 -2.87 7.10
C LYS A 67 -14.20 -3.30 6.92
N THR A 68 -13.26 -2.56 7.49
CA THR A 68 -11.83 -2.81 7.40
C THR A 68 -11.31 -3.61 8.59
N ILE A 69 -10.13 -4.21 8.43
CA ILE A 69 -9.52 -5.06 9.46
C ILE A 69 -8.98 -4.26 10.65
N ASP A 70 -8.75 -2.95 10.50
CA ASP A 70 -8.44 -2.04 11.61
C ASP A 70 -9.68 -1.54 12.37
N GLY A 71 -10.88 -1.84 11.87
CA GLY A 71 -12.16 -1.44 12.46
C GLY A 71 -12.46 0.06 12.37
N GLN A 72 -11.70 0.81 11.58
CA GLN A 72 -11.89 2.25 11.40
C GLN A 72 -12.70 2.56 10.14
N ASP A 73 -13.26 3.77 10.08
CA ASP A 73 -13.87 4.26 8.84
C ASP A 73 -12.80 4.85 7.92
N HIS A 74 -12.92 4.53 6.62
CA HIS A 74 -12.02 5.00 5.57
C HIS A 74 -12.86 5.70 4.48
N PRO A 75 -13.17 7.01 4.62
CA PRO A 75 -14.11 7.71 3.74
C PRO A 75 -13.74 7.69 2.24
N GLY A 76 -12.46 7.49 1.94
CA GLY A 76 -11.92 7.39 0.59
C GLY A 76 -11.98 5.99 -0.03
N LEU A 77 -12.24 4.94 0.75
CA LEU A 77 -12.03 3.54 0.36
C LEU A 77 -12.77 3.12 -0.92
N ARG A 78 -13.96 3.70 -1.16
CA ARG A 78 -14.81 3.39 -2.32
C ARG A 78 -14.82 4.49 -3.39
N GLN A 79 -13.97 5.52 -3.25
CA GLN A 79 -13.88 6.57 -4.25
C GLN A 79 -13.22 6.04 -5.52
N LYS A 80 -13.82 6.31 -6.68
CA LYS A 80 -13.32 5.85 -7.98
C LYS A 80 -12.25 6.77 -8.59
N ALA A 81 -12.09 7.96 -8.03
CA ALA A 81 -11.14 8.96 -8.48
C ALA A 81 -10.68 9.81 -7.29
N GLY A 82 -9.46 10.34 -7.39
CA GLY A 82 -8.84 11.15 -6.36
C GLY A 82 -7.46 11.63 -6.76
N HIS A 83 -6.71 12.16 -5.81
CA HIS A 83 -5.33 12.59 -6.01
C HIS A 83 -4.33 11.52 -5.58
N ILE A 84 -3.17 11.50 -6.24
CA ILE A 84 -2.00 10.76 -5.76
C ILE A 84 -1.25 11.66 -4.79
N CYS A 85 -0.92 11.16 -3.61
CA CYS A 85 -0.12 11.86 -2.62
C CYS A 85 1.06 11.00 -2.15
N PHE A 86 2.13 11.67 -1.72
CA PHE A 86 3.23 11.05 -1.00
C PHE A 86 3.15 11.48 0.46
N CYS A 87 3.10 10.51 1.36
CA CYS A 87 3.02 10.73 2.79
C CYS A 87 4.35 10.33 3.46
N GLY A 88 4.76 11.08 4.47
CA GLY A 88 5.90 10.78 5.34
C GLY A 88 5.53 11.04 6.80
N HIS A 89 6.23 10.37 7.72
CA HIS A 89 5.96 10.44 9.16
C HIS A 89 7.19 10.96 9.95
N GLY A 90 7.84 12.01 9.41
CA GLY A 90 8.95 12.71 10.06
C GLY A 90 10.34 12.13 9.79
N ASP A 91 10.45 10.87 9.37
CA ASP A 91 11.68 10.31 8.84
C ASP A 91 11.93 10.80 7.38
N GLU A 92 13.19 10.93 6.98
CA GLU A 92 13.56 11.32 5.61
C GLU A 92 13.13 10.25 4.58
N VAL A 93 12.54 10.69 3.48
CA VAL A 93 12.13 9.84 2.35
C VAL A 93 12.45 10.52 1.03
N ALA A 94 12.98 9.75 0.07
CA ALA A 94 13.31 10.24 -1.26
C ALA A 94 12.57 9.44 -2.34
N PHE A 95 12.12 10.13 -3.38
CA PHE A 95 11.42 9.55 -4.53
C PHE A 95 12.10 9.96 -5.83
N ARG A 96 12.13 9.05 -6.82
CA ARG A 96 12.61 9.35 -8.19
C ARG A 96 11.88 8.47 -9.20
N ASN A 97 11.95 8.85 -10.48
CA ASN A 97 11.37 8.10 -11.60
C ASN A 97 9.85 7.85 -11.46
N ILE A 98 9.12 8.84 -10.94
CA ILE A 98 7.65 8.78 -10.78
C ILE A 98 7.00 8.84 -12.17
N ARG A 99 6.16 7.84 -12.47
CA ARG A 99 5.45 7.72 -13.74
C ARG A 99 4.02 7.30 -13.45
N ILE A 100 3.08 7.78 -14.26
CA ILE A 100 1.67 7.45 -14.14
C ILE A 100 1.18 7.00 -15.51
N LYS A 101 0.49 5.86 -15.54
CA LYS A 101 -0.27 5.40 -16.69
C LYS A 101 -1.74 5.34 -16.28
N LYS A 102 -2.58 6.11 -16.95
CA LYS A 102 -4.02 5.93 -16.83
C LYS A 102 -4.39 4.56 -17.40
N ILE A 103 -5.23 3.83 -16.68
CA ILE A 103 -5.78 2.57 -17.13
C ILE A 103 -7.26 2.76 -17.47
N ASP A 104 -7.72 1.99 -18.45
CA ASP A 104 -9.10 2.03 -18.96
C ASP A 104 -10.03 1.10 -18.18
#